data_AF-J9GCL6-F1
#
_entry.id   AF-J9GCL6-F1
#
_cell.length_a   1.000
_cell.length_b   1.000
_cell.length_c   1.000
_cell.angle_alpha   90.00
_cell.angle_beta   90.00
_cell.angle_gamma   90.00
#
_symmetry.space_group_name_H-M   'P 1'
#
loop_
_entity.id
_entity.type
_entity.pdbx_description
1 polymer ?
#
loop_
_entity_poly.entity_id
_entity_poly.type
_entity_poly.pdbx_seq_one_letter_code
_entity_poly.pdbx_strand_id
1 'polypeptide(L)'
;MNRVKCILSLALAAGVLHSCVIKNTMSYPRVFAGISEFDVVGSKSVDIDEKNQTVDIVLEEETDPAAVELKSLVWTEDARLASIGDKSFDPPLSSDETIDLKYLNLTSPLKVVLRTYSDYEWTVKAEQPVERYIRCDNQAGRPIINADNHDALVYVLESQNLRTLTITDMKLEKAGSKIYMVSTDEAGAETVSKTPVTFPLKVDA
;
A
#
# COMPACT_ATOMS: atom_id res chain seq x y z
N MET A 1 27.24 -64.67 46.21
CA MET A 1 27.13 -63.24 46.59
C MET A 1 27.51 -62.23 45.47
N ASN A 2 27.68 -62.66 44.21
CA ASN A 2 28.14 -61.78 43.11
C ASN A 2 27.11 -61.51 41.99
N ARG A 3 25.91 -62.09 42.05
CA ARG A 3 24.85 -61.86 41.03
C ARG A 3 23.89 -60.73 41.42
N VAL A 4 23.77 -60.42 42.71
CA VAL A 4 22.89 -59.36 43.23
C VAL A 4 23.52 -57.96 43.08
N LYS A 5 24.86 -57.86 43.09
CA LYS A 5 25.58 -56.60 42.89
C LYS A 5 25.50 -56.08 41.45
N CYS A 6 25.43 -56.96 40.45
CA CYS A 6 25.28 -56.56 39.03
C CYS A 6 23.88 -56.02 38.69
N ILE A 7 22.85 -56.49 39.39
CA ILE A 7 21.47 -56.01 39.16
C ILE A 7 21.26 -54.66 39.87
N LEU A 8 21.91 -54.45 41.02
CA LEU A 8 21.82 -53.18 41.75
C LEU A 8 22.62 -52.03 41.09
N SER A 9 23.67 -52.35 40.34
CA SER A 9 24.50 -51.36 39.63
C SER A 9 23.92 -50.91 38.29
N LEU A 10 22.94 -51.62 37.73
CA LEU A 10 22.31 -51.27 36.45
C LEU A 10 21.03 -50.43 36.62
N ALA A 11 20.43 -50.45 37.82
CA ALA A 11 19.20 -49.69 38.12
C ALA A 11 19.45 -48.20 38.46
N LEU A 12 20.69 -47.80 38.76
CA LEU A 12 21.02 -46.41 39.13
C LEU A 12 21.44 -45.53 37.94
N ALA A 13 21.65 -46.11 36.76
CA ALA A 13 22.08 -45.38 35.55
C ALA A 13 20.91 -44.95 34.63
N ALA A 14 19.68 -45.39 34.89
CA ALA A 14 18.51 -45.08 34.05
C ALA A 14 17.73 -43.83 34.50
N GLY A 15 18.16 -43.14 35.56
CA GLY A 15 17.41 -42.04 36.18
C GLY A 15 17.74 -40.62 35.71
N VAL A 16 18.74 -40.40 34.85
CA VAL A 16 19.29 -39.05 34.60
C VAL A 16 18.85 -38.42 33.27
N LEU A 17 18.04 -39.09 32.44
CA LEU A 17 17.57 -38.52 31.16
C LEU A 17 16.28 -37.69 31.27
N HIS A 18 15.77 -37.44 32.47
CA HIS A 18 14.61 -36.55 32.68
C HIS A 18 15.00 -35.16 33.18
N SER A 19 16.26 -34.73 32.99
CA SER A 19 16.61 -33.33 33.17
C SER A 19 15.92 -32.50 32.09
N CYS A 20 14.67 -32.17 32.37
CA CYS A 20 14.05 -30.89 32.08
C CYS A 20 14.30 -30.38 30.66
N VAL A 21 13.64 -30.98 29.67
CA VAL A 21 13.10 -30.20 28.55
C VAL A 21 12.01 -29.30 29.15
N ILE A 22 12.41 -28.30 29.93
CA ILE A 22 11.56 -27.15 30.17
C ILE A 22 11.58 -26.44 28.83
N LYS A 23 10.64 -26.83 27.95
CA LYS A 23 10.11 -25.86 27.00
C LYS A 23 9.81 -24.65 27.86
N ASN A 24 10.42 -23.52 27.56
CA ASN A 24 10.19 -22.31 28.33
C ASN A 24 8.69 -21.97 28.23
N THR A 25 7.89 -22.49 29.17
CA THR A 25 6.45 -22.28 29.29
C THR A 25 6.19 -21.07 30.20
N MET A 26 7.16 -20.16 30.33
CA MET A 26 6.90 -18.83 30.85
C MET A 26 6.14 -18.07 29.76
N SER A 27 4.84 -17.89 29.97
CA SER A 27 4.08 -16.89 29.23
C SER A 27 4.58 -15.53 29.69
N TYR A 28 5.56 -14.96 28.97
CA TYR A 28 5.98 -13.59 29.21
C TYR A 28 4.78 -12.66 29.01
N PRO A 29 4.66 -11.57 29.80
CA PRO A 29 3.69 -10.52 29.52
C PRO A 29 3.80 -10.11 28.05
N ARG A 30 2.70 -10.23 27.30
CA ARG A 30 2.67 -9.86 25.89
C ARG A 30 2.66 -8.33 25.80
N VAL A 31 3.85 -7.75 25.68
CA VAL A 31 4.00 -6.32 25.37
C VAL A 31 3.82 -6.18 23.87
N PHE A 32 2.69 -5.61 23.47
CA PHE A 32 2.37 -5.33 22.08
C PHE A 32 3.31 -4.25 21.54
N ALA A 33 3.86 -4.46 20.34
CA ALA A 33 4.67 -3.47 19.66
C ALA A 33 3.82 -2.76 18.60
N GLY A 34 3.32 -1.59 18.97
CA GLY A 34 2.43 -0.76 18.17
C GLY A 34 3.14 0.33 17.38
N ILE A 35 2.60 0.68 16.21
CA ILE A 35 2.88 1.95 15.54
C ILE A 35 1.80 2.93 16.00
N SER A 36 2.20 4.05 16.61
CA SER A 36 1.27 5.10 17.08
C SER A 36 1.19 6.28 16.13
N GLU A 37 2.22 6.48 15.30
CA GLU A 37 2.25 7.52 14.28
C GLU A 37 3.00 7.03 13.03
N PHE A 38 2.46 7.33 11.86
CA PHE A 38 3.09 7.11 10.58
C PHE A 38 2.65 8.24 9.64
N ASP A 39 3.59 9.05 9.15
CA ASP A 39 3.30 10.07 8.14
C ASP A 39 4.37 10.12 7.06
N VAL A 40 3.95 10.45 5.85
CA VAL A 40 4.78 10.55 4.66
C VAL A 40 4.47 11.83 3.89
N VAL A 41 5.43 12.29 3.08
CA VAL A 41 5.18 13.41 2.16
C VAL A 41 4.19 12.97 1.08
N GLY A 42 3.17 13.78 0.84
CA GLY A 42 2.14 13.49 -0.15
C GLY A 42 1.04 12.54 0.33
N SER A 43 0.88 12.32 1.64
CA SER A 43 -0.30 11.63 2.20
C SER A 43 -1.51 12.57 2.23
N LYS A 44 -2.67 12.08 1.78
CA LYS A 44 -3.99 12.69 2.00
C LYS A 44 -4.61 12.21 3.31
N SER A 45 -4.40 10.94 3.65
CA SER A 45 -4.84 10.33 4.90
C SER A 45 -3.97 9.13 5.23
N VAL A 46 -3.87 8.83 6.52
CA VAL A 46 -3.23 7.63 7.06
C VAL A 46 -4.15 7.04 8.12
N ASP A 47 -4.44 5.74 8.00
CA ASP A 47 -5.20 4.96 8.98
C ASP A 47 -4.30 3.87 9.57
N ILE A 48 -4.29 3.76 10.90
CA ILE A 48 -3.45 2.80 11.62
C ILE A 48 -4.38 1.83 12.36
N ASP A 49 -4.32 0.55 11.97
CA ASP A 49 -5.10 -0.52 12.61
C ASP A 49 -4.17 -1.44 13.40
N GLU A 50 -4.09 -1.21 14.71
CA GLU A 50 -3.29 -2.04 15.63
C GLU A 50 -3.76 -3.50 15.68
N LYS A 51 -5.05 -3.75 15.49
CA LYS A 51 -5.61 -5.10 15.58
C LYS A 51 -5.18 -5.95 14.39
N ASN A 52 -5.16 -5.35 13.20
CA ASN A 52 -4.72 -6.01 11.97
C ASN A 52 -3.24 -5.78 11.66
N GLN A 53 -2.56 -4.92 12.44
CA GLN A 53 -1.17 -4.51 12.24
C GLN A 53 -0.96 -3.92 10.84
N THR A 54 -1.87 -3.03 10.43
CA THR A 54 -1.80 -2.36 9.13
C THR A 54 -1.68 -0.85 9.27
N VAL A 55 -1.03 -0.24 8.29
CA VAL A 55 -1.04 1.20 8.06
C VAL A 55 -1.52 1.40 6.63
N ASP A 56 -2.69 1.97 6.45
CA ASP A 56 -3.32 2.19 5.14
C ASP A 56 -3.22 3.68 4.79
N ILE A 57 -2.52 3.99 3.69
CA ILE A 57 -2.17 5.35 3.28
C ILE A 57 -2.89 5.68 1.99
N VAL A 58 -3.52 6.85 1.91
CA VAL A 58 -4.00 7.40 0.63
C VAL A 58 -3.03 8.48 0.19
N LEU A 59 -2.36 8.29 -0.94
CA LEU A 59 -1.40 9.24 -1.51
C LEU A 59 -2.10 10.28 -2.39
N GLU A 60 -1.48 11.44 -2.50
CA GLU A 60 -1.77 12.43 -3.52
C GLU A 60 -1.40 11.88 -4.90
N GLU A 61 -2.15 12.29 -5.91
CA GLU A 61 -2.03 11.76 -7.27
C GLU A 61 -0.67 12.07 -7.93
N GLU A 62 -0.03 13.16 -7.52
CA GLU A 62 1.28 13.62 -8.03
C GLU A 62 2.48 13.01 -7.28
N THR A 63 2.23 12.27 -6.19
CA THR A 63 3.30 11.65 -5.39
C THR A 63 3.91 10.48 -6.15
N ASP A 64 5.23 10.31 -6.09
CA ASP A 64 5.88 9.11 -6.63
C ASP A 64 5.82 7.97 -5.60
N PRO A 65 4.98 6.93 -5.78
CA PRO A 65 4.86 5.84 -4.82
C PRO A 65 6.15 5.00 -4.71
N ALA A 66 7.10 5.09 -5.64
CA ALA A 66 8.36 4.37 -5.57
C ALA A 66 9.39 5.04 -4.64
N ALA A 67 9.23 6.33 -4.33
CA ALA A 67 10.18 7.13 -3.57
C ALA A 67 9.47 8.15 -2.67
N VAL A 68 8.65 7.65 -1.74
CA VAL A 68 7.87 8.46 -0.81
C VAL A 68 8.74 8.85 0.40
N GLU A 69 8.85 10.14 0.72
CA GLU A 69 9.64 10.59 1.86
C GLU A 69 8.93 10.32 3.20
N LEU A 70 9.63 9.65 4.12
CA LEU A 70 9.16 9.38 5.48
C LEU A 70 9.27 10.66 6.32
N LYS A 71 8.15 11.13 6.89
CA LYS A 71 8.16 12.31 7.79
C LYS A 71 8.23 11.90 9.25
N SER A 72 7.39 10.94 9.65
CA SER A 72 7.33 10.47 11.03
C SER A 72 6.98 8.99 11.08
N LEU A 73 7.63 8.30 12.01
CA LEU A 73 7.33 6.93 12.41
C LEU A 73 7.57 6.87 13.91
N VAL A 74 6.50 6.69 14.69
CA VAL A 74 6.56 6.56 16.14
C VAL A 74 5.96 5.21 16.52
N TRP A 75 6.67 4.49 17.37
CA TRP A 75 6.26 3.18 17.86
C TRP A 75 6.36 3.12 19.39
N THR A 76 5.84 2.03 19.97
CA THR A 76 5.89 1.77 21.40
C THR A 76 7.32 1.87 21.94
N GLU A 77 7.53 2.65 23.01
CA GLU A 77 8.85 2.96 23.60
C GLU A 77 9.68 1.70 23.92
N ASP A 78 9.05 0.67 24.48
CA ASP A 78 9.70 -0.59 24.84
C ASP A 78 9.99 -1.51 23.64
N ALA A 79 9.54 -1.14 22.43
CA ALA A 79 9.76 -1.91 21.21
C ALA A 79 10.95 -1.37 20.42
N ARG A 80 11.59 -2.28 19.69
CA ARG A 80 12.70 -1.96 18.79
C ARG A 80 12.32 -2.19 17.34
N LEU A 81 12.73 -1.28 16.46
CA LEU A 81 12.57 -1.42 15.01
C LEU A 81 13.65 -2.36 14.47
N ALA A 82 13.23 -3.57 14.06
CA ALA A 82 14.12 -4.58 13.49
C ALA A 82 14.29 -4.41 11.98
N SER A 83 13.23 -4.04 11.26
CA SER A 83 13.31 -3.72 9.83
C SER A 83 12.16 -2.87 9.33
N ILE A 84 12.39 -2.21 8.19
CA ILE A 84 11.40 -1.49 7.40
C ILE A 84 11.74 -1.67 5.91
N GLY A 85 10.83 -2.28 5.16
CA GLY A 85 11.11 -2.74 3.79
C GLY A 85 12.34 -3.64 3.75
N ASP A 86 13.25 -3.33 2.84
CA ASP A 86 14.50 -4.07 2.66
C ASP A 86 15.60 -3.68 3.68
N LYS A 87 15.39 -2.63 4.49
CA LYS A 87 16.37 -2.17 5.47
C LYS A 87 16.17 -2.90 6.80
N SER A 88 17.15 -3.72 7.18
CA SER A 88 17.25 -4.34 8.52
C SER A 88 18.23 -3.59 9.41
N PHE A 89 17.95 -3.54 10.71
CA PHE A 89 18.82 -2.95 11.72
C PHE A 89 19.39 -4.02 12.64
N ASP A 90 20.72 -4.06 12.76
CA ASP A 90 21.43 -4.93 13.69
C ASP A 90 22.52 -4.11 14.42
N PRO A 91 22.31 -3.76 15.71
CA PRO A 91 21.16 -4.12 16.53
C PRO A 91 19.86 -3.39 16.09
N PRO A 92 18.66 -3.92 16.43
CA PRO A 92 17.39 -3.22 16.22
C PRO A 92 17.35 -1.85 16.91
N LEU A 93 16.79 -0.84 16.24
CA LEU A 93 16.77 0.55 16.72
C LEU A 93 15.76 0.73 17.86
N SER A 94 16.16 1.48 18.89
CA SER A 94 15.31 1.93 20.00
C SER A 94 14.48 3.14 19.56
N SER A 95 13.37 3.43 20.25
CA SER A 95 12.40 4.48 19.85
C SER A 95 12.96 5.92 19.84
N ASP A 96 14.09 6.15 20.49
CA ASP A 96 14.80 7.43 20.56
C ASP A 96 15.90 7.57 19.48
N GLU A 97 16.19 6.51 18.73
CA GLU A 97 17.22 6.50 17.70
C GLU A 97 16.67 6.98 16.33
N THR A 98 17.49 7.74 15.60
CA THR A 98 17.12 8.22 14.27
C THR A 98 17.14 7.09 13.24
N ILE A 99 16.08 6.98 12.45
CA ILE A 99 16.03 6.06 11.31
C ILE A 99 16.83 6.67 10.15
N ASP A 100 17.89 6.00 9.73
CA ASP A 100 18.63 6.32 8.51
C ASP A 100 17.86 5.85 7.26
N LEU A 101 16.63 6.32 7.06
CA LEU A 101 15.81 5.97 5.90
C LEU A 101 14.97 7.17 5.50
N LYS A 102 15.29 7.73 4.33
CA LYS A 102 14.59 8.90 3.83
C LYS A 102 13.38 8.54 2.96
N TYR A 103 13.52 7.55 2.09
CA TYR A 103 12.51 7.21 1.09
C TYR A 103 12.00 5.77 1.25
N LEU A 104 10.71 5.59 1.06
CA LEU A 104 9.99 4.33 1.07
C LEU A 104 9.45 4.03 -0.32
N ASN A 105 9.54 2.76 -0.72
CA ASN A 105 8.82 2.26 -1.88
C ASN A 105 7.48 1.67 -1.42
N LEU A 106 6.39 2.33 -1.78
CA LEU A 106 5.00 1.97 -1.46
C LEU A 106 4.22 1.50 -2.70
N THR A 107 4.90 1.17 -3.81
CA THR A 107 4.26 0.54 -5.00
C THR A 107 3.69 -0.84 -4.71
N SER A 108 4.16 -1.47 -3.63
CA SER A 108 3.66 -2.73 -3.09
C SER A 108 3.62 -2.65 -1.57
N PRO A 109 2.86 -3.52 -0.88
CA PRO A 109 2.82 -3.53 0.58
C PRO A 109 4.22 -3.65 1.20
N LEU A 110 4.58 -2.67 2.04
CA LEU A 110 5.85 -2.57 2.74
C LEU A 110 5.73 -3.22 4.12
N LYS A 111 6.70 -4.03 4.51
CA LYS A 111 6.75 -4.68 5.82
C LYS A 111 7.56 -3.86 6.83
N VAL A 112 7.07 -3.75 8.05
CA VAL A 112 7.78 -3.16 9.18
C VAL A 112 7.78 -4.18 10.31
N VAL A 113 8.93 -4.44 10.91
CA VAL A 113 9.05 -5.41 12.01
C VAL A 113 9.45 -4.68 13.28
N LEU A 114 8.54 -4.67 14.26
CA LEU A 114 8.81 -4.21 15.60
C LEU A 114 9.02 -5.40 16.54
N ARG A 115 9.98 -5.30 17.44
CA ARG A 115 10.41 -6.39 18.32
C ARG A 115 10.37 -5.94 19.78
N THR A 116 9.64 -6.70 20.60
CA THR A 116 9.76 -6.67 22.06
C THR A 116 10.36 -8.02 22.51
N TYR A 117 9.55 -8.89 23.12
CA TYR A 117 9.84 -10.31 23.35
C TYR A 117 9.45 -11.19 22.15
N SER A 118 8.71 -10.62 21.20
CA SER A 118 8.23 -11.28 19.98
C SER A 118 8.26 -10.28 18.84
N ASP A 119 8.24 -10.82 17.61
CA ASP A 119 8.20 -10.01 16.40
C ASP A 119 6.75 -9.69 16.04
N TYR A 120 6.50 -8.43 15.74
CA TYR A 120 5.23 -7.88 15.31
C TYR A 120 5.41 -7.34 13.90
N GLU A 121 4.87 -8.06 12.92
CA GLU A 121 4.92 -7.68 11.52
C GLU A 121 3.76 -6.75 11.17
N TRP A 122 4.10 -5.51 10.88
CA TRP A 122 3.20 -4.50 10.37
C TRP A 122 3.24 -4.47 8.84
N THR A 123 2.08 -4.23 8.22
CA THR A 123 1.95 -4.10 6.76
C THR A 123 1.49 -2.70 6.41
N VAL A 124 2.35 -1.91 5.80
CA VAL A 124 2.04 -0.58 5.27
C VAL A 124 1.59 -0.73 3.82
N LYS A 125 0.42 -0.19 3.49
CA LYS A 125 -0.15 -0.20 2.13
C LYS A 125 -0.45 1.23 1.71
N ALA A 126 -0.29 1.49 0.41
CA ALA A 126 -0.66 2.76 -0.16
C ALA A 126 -1.66 2.57 -1.31
N GLU A 127 -2.65 3.44 -1.36
CA GLU A 127 -3.54 3.62 -2.48
C GLU A 127 -3.34 5.02 -3.07
N GLN A 128 -3.35 5.12 -4.40
CA GLN A 128 -3.22 6.39 -5.10
C GLN A 128 -4.40 6.55 -6.06
N PRO A 129 -5.56 7.07 -5.59
CA PRO A 129 -6.71 7.27 -6.44
C PRO A 129 -6.45 8.39 -7.46
N VAL A 130 -6.71 8.09 -8.74
CA VAL A 130 -6.61 9.04 -9.85
C VAL A 130 -8.00 9.62 -10.15
N GLU A 131 -8.12 10.94 -10.08
CA GLU A 131 -9.35 11.63 -10.47
C GLU A 131 -9.53 11.59 -11.99
N ARG A 132 -10.69 11.12 -12.45
CA ARG A 132 -11.02 11.03 -13.87
C ARG A 132 -12.31 11.77 -14.18
N TYR A 133 -12.31 12.56 -15.24
CA TYR A 133 -13.47 13.28 -15.71
C TYR A 133 -13.41 13.55 -17.21
N ILE A 134 -14.58 13.76 -17.80
CA ILE A 134 -14.76 14.27 -19.14
C ILE A 134 -15.95 15.22 -19.13
N ARG A 135 -15.80 16.38 -19.77
CA ARG A 135 -16.80 17.43 -19.84
C ARG A 135 -17.06 17.80 -21.28
N CYS A 136 -18.33 17.89 -21.67
CA CYS A 136 -18.72 18.33 -23.00
C CYS A 136 -19.92 19.28 -22.97
N ASP A 137 -20.16 19.93 -24.09
CA ASP A 137 -21.35 20.75 -24.30
C ASP A 137 -22.62 19.91 -24.16
N ASN A 138 -23.65 20.49 -23.52
CA ASN A 138 -24.95 19.86 -23.30
C ASN A 138 -24.88 18.45 -22.68
N GLN A 139 -23.91 18.23 -21.79
CA GLN A 139 -23.76 16.98 -21.05
C GLN A 139 -24.97 16.71 -20.13
N ALA A 140 -25.47 15.49 -20.19
CA ALA A 140 -26.60 15.01 -19.41
C ALA A 140 -26.13 13.96 -18.40
N GLY A 141 -25.96 14.35 -17.13
CA GLY A 141 -25.54 13.40 -16.08
C GLY A 141 -24.04 13.11 -16.04
N ARG A 142 -23.67 12.03 -15.34
CA ARG A 142 -22.26 11.67 -15.11
C ARG A 142 -21.73 10.78 -16.23
N PRO A 143 -20.49 11.00 -16.69
CA PRO A 143 -19.87 10.11 -17.66
C PRO A 143 -19.49 8.78 -16.99
N ILE A 144 -19.41 7.73 -17.80
CA ILE A 144 -18.85 6.43 -17.41
C ILE A 144 -17.44 6.37 -17.97
N ILE A 145 -16.44 6.16 -17.12
CA ILE A 145 -15.03 6.09 -17.53
C ILE A 145 -14.51 4.72 -17.15
N ASN A 146 -14.01 3.98 -18.14
CA ASN A 146 -13.35 2.71 -17.95
C ASN A 146 -11.84 2.90 -18.04
N ALA A 147 -11.18 2.93 -16.88
CA ALA A 147 -9.73 3.12 -16.80
C ALA A 147 -8.96 1.93 -17.42
N ASP A 148 -9.49 0.70 -17.32
CA ASP A 148 -8.80 -0.49 -17.81
C ASP A 148 -8.80 -0.55 -19.35
N ASN A 149 -9.96 -0.26 -19.95
CA ASN A 149 -10.12 -0.25 -21.41
C ASN A 149 -9.75 1.09 -22.06
N HIS A 150 -9.45 2.12 -21.27
CA HIS A 150 -9.17 3.47 -21.72
C HIS A 150 -10.29 4.07 -22.59
N ASP A 151 -11.55 3.78 -22.22
CA ASP A 151 -12.75 4.29 -22.89
C ASP A 151 -13.58 5.17 -21.95
N ALA A 152 -14.38 6.05 -22.53
CA ALA A 152 -15.31 6.90 -21.78
C ALA A 152 -16.61 7.09 -22.57
N LEU A 153 -17.74 6.89 -21.89
CA LEU A 153 -19.08 7.16 -22.41
C LEU A 153 -19.62 8.43 -21.78
N VAL A 154 -20.01 9.38 -22.64
CA VAL A 154 -20.63 10.63 -22.21
C VAL A 154 -22.06 10.69 -22.73
N TYR A 155 -22.97 11.06 -21.85
CA TYR A 155 -24.36 11.29 -22.18
C TYR A 155 -24.57 12.77 -22.48
N VAL A 156 -25.30 13.08 -23.54
CA VAL A 156 -25.66 14.45 -23.93
C VAL A 156 -27.17 14.57 -24.07
N LEU A 157 -27.70 15.79 -24.03
CA LEU A 157 -29.11 16.05 -24.30
C LEU A 157 -29.47 15.61 -25.74
N GLU A 158 -30.70 15.15 -25.96
CA GLU A 158 -31.18 14.74 -27.29
C GLU A 158 -31.10 15.86 -28.34
N SER A 159 -31.14 17.13 -27.90
CA SER A 159 -30.97 18.30 -28.76
C SER A 159 -29.52 18.56 -29.20
N GLN A 160 -28.53 17.88 -28.62
CA GLN A 160 -27.13 18.02 -28.96
C GLN A 160 -26.82 17.30 -30.27
N ASN A 161 -26.33 18.04 -31.26
CA ASN A 161 -25.82 17.45 -32.49
C ASN A 161 -24.46 16.79 -32.22
N LEU A 162 -24.37 15.46 -32.39
CA LEU A 162 -23.15 14.69 -32.16
C LEU A 162 -22.01 15.07 -33.12
N ARG A 163 -22.35 15.52 -34.34
CA ARG A 163 -21.37 15.96 -35.35
C ARG A 163 -20.69 17.28 -35.03
N THR A 164 -21.20 18.02 -34.04
CA THR A 164 -20.63 19.31 -33.61
C THR A 164 -20.40 19.34 -32.11
N LEU A 165 -20.25 18.17 -31.48
CA LEU A 165 -20.03 18.06 -30.04
C LEU A 165 -18.66 18.64 -29.70
N THR A 166 -18.60 19.46 -28.65
CA THR A 166 -17.33 19.97 -28.12
C THR A 166 -17.06 19.34 -26.75
N ILE A 167 -15.90 18.72 -26.60
CA ILE A 167 -15.35 18.35 -25.30
C ILE A 167 -14.57 19.57 -24.79
N THR A 168 -14.96 20.08 -23.63
CA THR A 168 -14.40 21.32 -23.06
C THR A 168 -13.19 21.04 -22.17
N ASP A 169 -13.18 19.90 -21.48
CA ASP A 169 -12.15 19.53 -20.52
C ASP A 169 -12.15 18.01 -20.29
N MET A 170 -10.98 17.41 -20.07
CA MET A 170 -10.84 15.97 -19.89
C MET A 170 -9.57 15.62 -19.12
N LYS A 171 -9.71 14.69 -18.17
CA LYS A 171 -8.60 14.02 -17.47
C LYS A 171 -8.95 12.55 -17.34
N LEU A 172 -8.19 11.69 -18.01
CA LEU A 172 -8.42 10.23 -17.99
C LEU A 172 -7.33 9.46 -17.23
N GLU A 173 -6.19 10.10 -17.01
CA GLU A 173 -5.02 9.50 -16.38
C GLU A 173 -4.48 10.40 -15.28
N LYS A 174 -3.43 9.90 -14.60
CA LYS A 174 -2.73 10.63 -13.55
C LYS A 174 -2.41 12.06 -13.97
N ALA A 175 -2.42 12.97 -13.02
CA ALA A 175 -2.13 14.36 -13.24
C ALA A 175 -0.72 14.53 -13.85
N GLY A 176 -0.58 15.55 -14.70
CA GLY A 176 0.57 15.71 -15.60
C GLY A 176 0.54 14.86 -16.88
N SER A 177 -0.35 13.88 -17.02
CA SER A 177 -0.53 13.13 -18.27
C SER A 177 -1.03 14.01 -19.40
N LYS A 178 -0.60 13.71 -20.63
CA LYS A 178 -1.02 14.43 -21.85
C LYS A 178 -1.84 13.51 -22.73
N ILE A 179 -2.98 14.00 -23.17
CA ILE A 179 -3.79 13.32 -24.19
C ILE A 179 -3.14 13.61 -25.55
N TYR A 180 -2.62 12.57 -26.20
CA TYR A 180 -1.98 12.71 -27.50
C TYR A 180 -2.96 12.51 -28.66
N MET A 181 -3.84 11.51 -28.52
CA MET A 181 -4.78 11.08 -29.54
C MET A 181 -6.11 10.71 -28.91
N VAL A 182 -7.21 11.05 -29.58
CA VAL A 182 -8.57 10.59 -29.26
C VAL A 182 -9.19 10.06 -30.53
N SER A 183 -9.86 8.90 -30.42
CA SER A 183 -10.73 8.35 -31.45
C SER A 183 -12.17 8.35 -30.95
N THR A 184 -13.11 8.77 -31.78
CA THR A 184 -14.54 8.67 -31.47
C THR A 184 -15.23 7.71 -32.43
N ASP A 185 -16.07 6.85 -31.88
CA ASP A 185 -16.99 5.98 -32.60
C ASP A 185 -18.43 6.40 -32.31
N GLU A 186 -19.17 6.75 -33.36
CA GLU A 186 -20.63 6.77 -33.31
C GLU A 186 -21.12 5.46 -33.90
N ALA A 187 -22.19 4.88 -33.36
CA ALA A 187 -22.77 3.64 -33.86
C ALA A 187 -23.16 3.80 -35.35
N GLY A 188 -22.31 3.32 -36.25
CA GLY A 188 -22.47 3.43 -37.71
C GLY A 188 -21.71 4.58 -38.39
N ALA A 189 -20.78 5.27 -37.72
CA ALA A 189 -19.94 6.32 -38.31
C ALA A 189 -18.46 5.91 -38.46
N GLU A 190 -17.72 6.69 -39.26
CA GLU A 190 -16.27 6.56 -39.42
C GLU A 190 -15.54 7.03 -38.15
N THR A 191 -14.44 6.35 -37.80
CA THR A 191 -13.61 6.74 -36.66
C THR A 191 -12.89 8.05 -36.94
N VAL A 192 -13.16 9.07 -36.12
CA VAL A 192 -12.47 10.37 -36.18
C VAL A 192 -11.28 10.34 -35.25
N SER A 193 -10.07 10.50 -35.76
CA SER A 193 -8.84 10.61 -34.95
C SER A 193 -8.30 12.05 -34.95
N LYS A 194 -8.01 12.60 -33.78
CA LYS A 194 -7.39 13.94 -33.62
C LYS A 194 -6.06 13.86 -32.88
N THR A 195 -5.02 14.45 -33.45
CA THR A 195 -3.66 14.51 -32.90
C THR A 195 -2.94 15.80 -33.38
N PRO A 196 -2.31 16.60 -32.49
CA PRO A 196 -2.39 16.53 -31.04
C PRO A 196 -3.76 17.00 -30.54
N VAL A 197 -4.16 16.56 -29.35
CA VAL A 197 -5.41 17.02 -28.74
C VAL A 197 -5.21 18.38 -28.08
N THR A 198 -6.05 19.34 -28.46
CA THR A 198 -6.15 20.66 -27.83
C THR A 198 -7.59 20.94 -27.43
N PHE A 199 -7.81 21.42 -26.21
CA PHE A 199 -9.13 21.83 -25.74
C PHE A 199 -9.43 23.29 -26.10
N PRO A 200 -10.67 23.64 -26.48
CA PRO A 200 -11.82 22.75 -26.65
C PRO A 200 -11.68 21.81 -27.87
N LEU A 201 -11.95 20.53 -27.66
CA LEU A 201 -11.84 19.49 -28.69
C LEU A 201 -13.21 19.33 -29.36
N LYS A 202 -13.33 19.74 -30.62
CA LYS A 202 -14.51 19.43 -31.42
C LYS A 202 -14.47 17.98 -31.89
N VAL A 203 -15.60 17.28 -31.90
CA VAL A 203 -15.72 15.89 -32.33
C VAL A 203 -16.05 15.78 -33.83
N ASP A 204 -16.13 16.91 -34.55
CA ASP A 204 -16.44 17.02 -36.00
C ASP A 204 -16.01 15.77 -36.79
N ALA A 205 -17.00 14.98 -37.21
CA ALA A 205 -16.87 13.78 -38.04
C ALA A 205 -16.91 14.11 -39.53
#